data_AF-A0A478EBR2-F1
#
_entry.id   AF-A0A478EBR2-F1
#
_cell.length_a   1.000
_cell.length_b   1.000
_cell.length_c   1.000
_cell.angle_alpha   90.00
_cell.angle_beta   90.00
_cell.angle_gamma   90.00
#
_symmetry.space_group_name_H-M   'P 1'
#
loop_
_entity.id
_entity.type
_entity.pdbx_description
1 polymer ?
#
loop_
_entity_poly.entity_id
_entity_poly.type
_entity_poly.pdbx_seq_one_letter_code
_entity_poly.pdbx_strand_id
1 'polypeptide(L)'
;MVYTDGSGYQGYIGAAAVIPSRDVQITECIGTERTSTVYAGEACGIKFALKSLIRLTLVRPIKEPVIFSDSQAALQTLQNPWMVSGQEYIQDCVPGHEGIPGNEAADHAAKKTAIRGVHHEIVPGDISHWVMLGAATTHRIRQSAKDTWERSWDKQKSRKPTKKLVTRPSKCTLQYWRYLHKATLSILIQVRTERIGLAHYLWRINKRNSPYYPCGLSSQTVQHILIEYPLYREERDRMWSQIKGFRRTTDVQALLNERSAALAISKFWIETRIPEQFTAVDPMATGTYNNAEEQHEQGTGLRTDTTAHAE
;
A
#
# COMPACT_ATOMS: atom_id res chain seq x y z
N MET A 1 -22.73 8.70 -30.45
CA MET A 1 -22.05 8.56 -29.15
C MET A 1 -21.52 7.15 -29.05
N VAL A 2 -20.21 7.03 -28.82
CA VAL A 2 -19.51 5.76 -28.59
C VAL A 2 -18.80 5.88 -27.26
N TYR A 3 -18.84 4.84 -26.44
CA TYR A 3 -18.17 4.80 -25.14
C TYR A 3 -17.09 3.73 -25.19
N THR A 4 -15.94 4.01 -24.61
CA THR A 4 -14.79 3.08 -24.60
C THR A 4 -14.20 2.98 -23.22
N ASP A 5 -13.76 1.77 -22.87
CA ASP A 5 -13.07 1.53 -21.62
C ASP A 5 -12.06 0.38 -21.78
N GLY A 6 -11.00 0.42 -20.98
CA GLY A 6 -10.09 -0.70 -20.75
C GLY A 6 -10.01 -1.01 -19.27
N SER A 7 -10.22 -2.26 -18.90
CA SER A 7 -10.32 -2.67 -17.51
C SER A 7 -9.40 -3.84 -17.18
N GLY A 8 -8.72 -3.75 -16.04
CA GLY A 8 -7.97 -4.85 -15.44
C GLY A 8 -8.86 -5.60 -14.46
N TYR A 9 -9.10 -6.88 -14.70
CA TYR A 9 -9.94 -7.69 -13.82
C TYR A 9 -9.41 -9.13 -13.71
N GLN A 10 -9.26 -9.60 -12.48
CA GLN A 10 -8.76 -10.95 -12.15
C GLN A 10 -7.43 -11.32 -12.87
N GLY A 11 -6.51 -10.36 -13.04
CA GLY A 11 -5.22 -10.61 -13.68
C GLY A 11 -5.21 -10.51 -15.21
N TYR A 12 -6.34 -10.18 -15.83
CA TYR A 12 -6.49 -10.01 -17.28
C TYR A 12 -6.88 -8.58 -17.63
N ILE A 13 -6.48 -8.14 -18.82
CA ILE A 13 -6.81 -6.82 -19.36
C ILE A 13 -7.84 -6.99 -20.49
N GLY A 14 -9.02 -6.40 -20.30
CA GLY A 14 -10.06 -6.29 -21.31
C GLY A 14 -10.12 -4.90 -21.91
N ALA A 15 -10.60 -4.80 -23.14
CA ALA A 15 -10.90 -3.56 -23.83
C ALA A 15 -12.30 -3.65 -24.45
N ALA A 16 -13.03 -2.53 -24.45
CA ALA A 16 -14.38 -2.46 -24.99
C ALA A 16 -14.68 -1.14 -25.70
N ALA A 17 -15.59 -1.21 -26.68
CA ALA A 17 -16.29 -0.07 -27.24
C ALA A 17 -17.78 -0.39 -27.40
N VAL A 18 -18.65 0.52 -26.98
CA VAL A 18 -20.10 0.37 -26.96
C VAL A 18 -20.76 1.54 -27.68
N ILE A 19 -21.72 1.24 -28.57
CA ILE A 19 -22.55 2.20 -29.28
C ILE A 19 -24.02 1.90 -28.94
N PRO A 20 -24.56 2.48 -27.85
CA PRO A 20 -25.89 2.12 -27.34
C PRO A 20 -27.01 2.29 -28.38
N SER A 21 -26.97 3.36 -29.16
CA SER A 21 -28.01 3.67 -30.16
C SER A 21 -28.08 2.68 -31.34
N ARG A 22 -27.08 1.81 -31.47
CA ARG A 22 -27.00 0.81 -32.54
C ARG A 22 -26.90 -0.62 -32.00
N ASP A 23 -26.96 -0.79 -30.68
CA ASP A 23 -26.74 -2.07 -29.98
C ASP A 23 -25.44 -2.77 -30.45
N VAL A 24 -24.39 -1.98 -30.67
CA VAL A 24 -23.08 -2.51 -31.08
C VAL A 24 -22.16 -2.49 -29.87
N GLN A 25 -21.57 -3.65 -29.61
CA GLN A 25 -20.54 -3.83 -28.59
C GLN A 25 -19.38 -4.62 -29.19
N ILE A 26 -18.18 -4.07 -29.11
CA ILE A 26 -16.94 -4.77 -29.46
C ILE A 26 -16.10 -4.90 -28.21
N THR A 27 -15.63 -6.11 -27.94
CA THR A 27 -14.75 -6.37 -26.81
C THR A 27 -13.64 -7.35 -27.18
N GLU A 28 -12.51 -7.23 -26.51
CA GLU A 28 -11.38 -8.15 -26.65
C GLU A 28 -10.60 -8.24 -25.35
N CYS A 29 -10.10 -9.44 -25.02
CA CYS A 29 -9.09 -9.59 -23.98
C CYS A 29 -7.73 -9.43 -24.63
N ILE A 30 -7.01 -8.38 -24.26
CA ILE A 30 -5.73 -8.01 -24.88
C ILE A 30 -4.53 -8.57 -24.10
N GLY A 31 -4.75 -9.59 -23.28
CA GLY A 31 -3.72 -10.27 -22.52
C GLY A 31 -3.89 -10.15 -21.00
N THR A 32 -2.80 -10.39 -20.28
CA THR A 32 -2.76 -10.41 -18.82
C THR A 32 -2.16 -9.13 -18.26
N GLU A 33 -2.33 -8.85 -16.96
CA GLU A 33 -1.61 -7.78 -16.23
C GLU A 33 -0.08 -7.93 -16.27
N ARG A 34 0.42 -9.10 -16.71
CA ARG A 34 1.86 -9.36 -16.93
C ARG A 34 2.33 -9.00 -18.34
N THR A 35 1.43 -8.94 -19.32
CA THR A 35 1.77 -8.73 -20.74
C THR A 35 1.25 -7.41 -21.28
N SER A 36 0.22 -6.85 -20.65
CA SER A 36 -0.48 -5.63 -21.06
C SER A 36 -0.79 -4.75 -19.84
N THR A 37 -1.36 -3.57 -20.08
CA THR A 37 -1.76 -2.60 -19.04
C THR A 37 -3.17 -2.10 -19.28
N VAL A 38 -3.84 -1.64 -18.23
CA VAL A 38 -5.17 -0.99 -18.32
C VAL A 38 -5.15 0.14 -19.36
N TYR A 39 -4.10 0.97 -19.33
CA TYR A 39 -3.86 2.01 -20.33
C TYR A 39 -3.82 1.50 -21.78
N ALA A 40 -3.25 0.32 -22.04
CA ALA A 40 -3.29 -0.29 -23.37
C ALA A 40 -4.69 -0.81 -23.71
N GLY A 41 -5.44 -1.27 -22.72
CA GLY A 41 -6.86 -1.62 -22.85
C GLY A 41 -7.69 -0.42 -23.30
N GLU A 42 -7.47 0.72 -22.66
CA GLU A 42 -8.13 2.00 -22.93
C GLU A 42 -7.87 2.48 -24.36
N ALA A 43 -6.60 2.49 -24.77
CA ALA A 43 -6.22 2.80 -26.15
C ALA A 43 -6.82 1.81 -27.17
N CYS A 44 -6.92 0.52 -26.80
CA CYS A 44 -7.54 -0.49 -27.65
C CYS A 44 -9.06 -0.30 -27.76
N GLY A 45 -9.73 0.15 -26.68
CA GLY A 45 -11.14 0.55 -26.70
C GLY A 45 -11.40 1.68 -27.70
N ILE A 46 -10.57 2.72 -27.70
CA ILE A 46 -10.62 3.82 -28.67
C ILE A 46 -10.42 3.30 -30.11
N LYS A 47 -9.47 2.40 -30.32
CA LYS A 47 -9.27 1.72 -31.61
C LYS A 47 -10.51 0.93 -32.06
N PHE A 48 -11.21 0.25 -31.14
CA PHE A 48 -12.46 -0.44 -31.47
C PHE A 48 -13.59 0.51 -31.84
N ALA A 49 -13.72 1.63 -31.13
CA ALA A 49 -14.67 2.68 -31.48
C ALA A 49 -14.44 3.20 -32.89
N LEU A 50 -13.19 3.58 -33.23
CA LEU A 50 -12.85 4.07 -34.57
C LEU A 50 -13.12 3.02 -35.66
N LYS A 51 -12.73 1.76 -35.45
CA LYS A 51 -13.03 0.67 -36.40
C LYS A 51 -14.53 0.45 -36.59
N SER A 52 -15.31 0.53 -35.51
CA SER A 52 -16.77 0.39 -35.56
C SER A 52 -17.41 1.51 -36.35
N LEU A 53 -16.97 2.75 -36.11
CA LEU A 53 -17.46 3.93 -36.82
C LEU A 53 -17.17 3.83 -38.32
N ILE A 54 -15.94 3.48 -38.72
CA ILE A 54 -15.58 3.27 -40.13
C ILE A 54 -16.48 2.22 -40.79
N ARG A 55 -16.74 1.09 -40.11
CA ARG A 55 -17.62 0.03 -40.65
C ARG A 55 -19.07 0.49 -40.78
N LEU A 56 -19.57 1.25 -39.81
CA LEU A 56 -20.95 1.72 -39.81
C LEU A 56 -21.18 2.83 -40.82
N THR A 57 -20.21 3.74 -41.03
CA THR A 57 -20.32 4.83 -42.02
C THR A 57 -20.36 4.31 -43.45
N LEU A 58 -19.75 3.15 -43.74
CA LEU A 58 -19.85 2.48 -45.04
C LEU A 58 -21.28 2.01 -45.37
N VAL A 59 -22.10 1.71 -44.36
CA VAL A 59 -23.48 1.23 -44.54
C VAL A 59 -24.47 2.39 -44.46
N ARG A 60 -24.30 3.29 -43.50
CA ARG A 60 -25.10 4.52 -43.35
C ARG A 60 -24.24 5.64 -42.79
N PRO A 61 -24.25 6.84 -43.40
CA PRO A 61 -23.48 7.97 -42.89
C PRO A 61 -23.88 8.29 -41.45
N ILE A 62 -22.88 8.42 -40.57
CA ILE A 62 -23.06 8.91 -39.21
C ILE A 62 -22.67 10.38 -39.24
N LYS A 63 -23.62 11.27 -38.94
CA LYS A 63 -23.31 12.68 -38.71
C LYS A 63 -22.64 12.79 -37.34
N GLU A 64 -21.40 13.28 -37.34
CA GLU A 64 -20.63 13.69 -36.15
C GLU A 64 -20.55 12.63 -35.03
N PRO A 65 -19.77 11.56 -35.22
CA PRO A 65 -19.56 10.60 -34.15
C PRO A 65 -18.64 11.19 -33.06
N VAL A 66 -19.15 11.20 -31.82
CA VAL A 66 -18.36 11.53 -30.61
C VAL A 66 -18.00 10.24 -29.88
N ILE A 67 -16.71 10.07 -29.58
CA ILE A 67 -16.15 9.00 -28.74
C ILE A 67 -15.87 9.56 -27.35
N PHE A 68 -16.40 8.90 -26.33
CA PHE A 68 -16.21 9.18 -24.91
C PHE A 68 -15.30 8.12 -24.29
N SER A 69 -14.31 8.58 -23.52
CA SER A 69 -13.42 7.76 -22.70
C SER A 69 -13.18 8.49 -21.38
N ASP A 70 -13.02 7.76 -20.28
CA ASP A 70 -12.61 8.29 -18.98
C ASP A 70 -11.09 8.26 -18.77
N SER A 71 -10.35 7.70 -19.73
CA SER A 71 -8.89 7.64 -19.71
C SER A 71 -8.24 8.95 -20.09
N GLN A 72 -8.10 9.85 -19.10
CA GLN A 72 -7.38 11.11 -19.30
C GLN A 72 -5.97 10.90 -19.87
N ALA A 73 -5.26 9.84 -19.44
CA ALA A 73 -3.94 9.52 -19.96
C ALA A 73 -3.96 9.12 -21.44
N ALA A 74 -4.93 8.31 -21.88
CA ALA A 74 -5.03 7.90 -23.28
C ALA A 74 -5.37 9.10 -24.17
N LEU A 75 -6.32 9.94 -23.72
CA LEU A 75 -6.71 11.18 -24.41
C LEU A 75 -5.55 12.17 -24.51
N GLN A 76 -4.78 12.39 -23.44
CA GLN A 76 -3.60 13.26 -23.45
C GLN A 76 -2.54 12.76 -24.45
N THR A 77 -2.34 11.44 -24.52
CA THR A 77 -1.39 10.85 -25.46
C THR A 77 -1.85 11.01 -26.91
N LEU A 78 -3.16 10.96 -27.13
CA LEU A 78 -3.77 11.22 -28.42
C LEU A 78 -3.78 12.71 -28.79
N GLN A 79 -3.66 13.64 -27.84
CA GLN A 79 -3.55 15.08 -28.09
C GLN A 79 -2.11 15.53 -28.40
N ASN A 80 -1.10 14.84 -27.87
CA ASN A 80 0.33 15.09 -28.14
C ASN A 80 1.12 13.83 -28.57
N PRO A 81 0.77 13.18 -29.69
CA PRO A 81 1.52 12.06 -30.22
C PRO A 81 2.74 12.59 -30.97
N TRP A 82 3.92 12.08 -30.64
CA TRP A 82 5.12 12.25 -31.47
C TRP A 82 5.02 11.39 -32.76
N MET A 83 3.98 11.58 -33.60
CA MET A 83 3.81 11.23 -35.03
C MET A 83 2.32 11.25 -35.48
N VAL A 84 2.08 11.50 -36.78
CA VAL A 84 0.92 12.23 -37.38
C VAL A 84 -0.24 11.34 -37.94
N SER A 85 -1.46 11.93 -38.03
CA SER A 85 -2.55 11.73 -39.04
C SER A 85 -3.94 11.13 -38.66
N GLY A 86 -4.41 11.19 -37.40
CA GLY A 86 -5.75 10.67 -37.05
C GLY A 86 -6.60 11.45 -36.04
N GLN A 87 -6.33 12.75 -35.82
CA GLN A 87 -6.85 13.51 -34.67
C GLN A 87 -8.08 14.41 -34.98
N GLU A 88 -9.18 13.85 -35.52
CA GLU A 88 -10.38 14.68 -35.80
C GLU A 88 -11.65 14.26 -35.03
N TYR A 89 -11.67 13.13 -34.31
CA TYR A 89 -12.92 12.55 -33.78
C TYR A 89 -12.98 12.28 -32.26
N ILE A 90 -12.10 12.91 -31.47
CA ILE A 90 -12.01 12.65 -30.02
C ILE A 90 -12.08 13.98 -29.27
N GLN A 91 -13.24 14.32 -28.72
CA GLN A 91 -13.49 15.62 -28.09
C GLN A 91 -13.66 15.56 -26.57
N ASP A 92 -14.22 14.49 -25.99
CA ASP A 92 -14.74 14.58 -24.62
C ASP A 92 -14.29 13.46 -23.69
N CYS A 93 -13.81 13.85 -22.50
CA CYS A 93 -13.57 12.98 -21.36
C CYS A 93 -14.85 12.89 -20.51
N VAL A 94 -15.24 11.70 -20.10
CA VAL A 94 -16.38 11.49 -19.20
C VAL A 94 -15.87 11.01 -17.84
N PRO A 95 -16.47 11.41 -16.70
CA PRO A 95 -16.10 10.87 -15.41
C PRO A 95 -16.35 9.35 -15.32
N GLY A 96 -15.33 8.62 -14.87
CA GLY A 96 -15.44 7.20 -14.55
C GLY A 96 -16.29 6.97 -13.29
N HIS A 97 -17.11 5.91 -13.30
CA HIS A 97 -17.89 5.45 -12.14
C HIS A 97 -18.92 6.43 -11.55
N GLU A 98 -19.41 7.38 -12.34
CA GLU A 98 -20.42 8.39 -11.93
C GLU A 98 -21.84 8.07 -12.43
N GLY A 99 -22.20 6.80 -12.66
CA GLY A 99 -23.57 6.44 -13.04
C GLY A 99 -23.94 6.66 -14.52
N ILE A 100 -22.96 6.94 -15.40
CA ILE A 100 -23.23 7.25 -16.81
C ILE A 100 -23.45 5.94 -17.58
N PRO A 101 -24.68 5.64 -18.06
CA PRO A 101 -25.03 4.29 -18.50
C PRO A 101 -24.16 3.75 -19.64
N GLY A 102 -23.73 4.63 -20.56
CA GLY A 102 -22.84 4.24 -21.65
C GLY A 102 -21.42 3.90 -21.21
N ASN A 103 -20.89 4.63 -20.22
CA ASN A 103 -19.55 4.38 -19.67
C ASN A 103 -19.56 3.10 -18.82
N GLU A 104 -20.57 2.94 -17.97
CA GLU A 104 -20.74 1.71 -17.17
C GLU A 104 -20.95 0.47 -18.03
N ALA A 105 -21.67 0.61 -19.16
CA ALA A 105 -21.80 -0.48 -20.12
C ALA A 105 -20.45 -0.85 -20.75
N ALA A 106 -19.57 0.12 -21.03
CA ALA A 106 -18.23 -0.13 -21.54
C ALA A 106 -17.32 -0.80 -20.49
N ASP A 107 -17.36 -0.35 -19.23
CA ASP A 107 -16.62 -0.98 -18.11
C ASP A 107 -17.08 -2.41 -17.87
N HIS A 108 -18.39 -2.64 -17.79
CA HIS A 108 -18.96 -3.98 -17.65
C HIS A 108 -18.56 -4.88 -18.83
N ALA A 109 -18.55 -4.34 -20.05
CA ALA A 109 -18.13 -5.05 -21.26
C ALA A 109 -16.64 -5.43 -21.24
N ALA A 110 -15.77 -4.52 -20.80
CA ALA A 110 -14.34 -4.74 -20.66
C ALA A 110 -14.06 -5.81 -19.59
N LYS A 111 -14.66 -5.68 -18.40
CA LYS A 111 -14.55 -6.65 -17.30
C LYS A 111 -15.04 -8.03 -17.69
N LYS A 112 -16.22 -8.13 -18.33
CA LYS A 112 -16.79 -9.41 -18.79
C LYS A 112 -15.86 -10.14 -19.77
N THR A 113 -15.13 -9.39 -20.58
CA THR A 113 -14.21 -9.97 -21.57
C THR A 113 -12.88 -10.36 -20.95
N ALA A 114 -12.38 -9.61 -19.97
CA ALA A 114 -11.27 -10.04 -19.15
C ALA A 114 -11.57 -11.39 -18.46
N ILE A 115 -12.79 -11.56 -17.92
CA ILE A 115 -13.27 -12.84 -17.34
C ILE A 115 -13.28 -13.97 -18.38
N ARG A 116 -13.70 -13.69 -19.62
CA ARG A 116 -13.64 -14.70 -20.70
C ARG A 116 -12.21 -15.15 -21.00
N GLY A 117 -11.22 -14.25 -20.87
CA GLY A 117 -9.80 -14.58 -20.96
C GLY A 117 -9.30 -15.49 -19.84
N VAL A 118 -9.86 -15.35 -18.62
CA VAL A 118 -9.65 -16.27 -17.49
C VAL A 118 -10.16 -17.67 -17.84
N HIS A 119 -11.39 -17.78 -18.36
CA HIS A 119 -12.04 -19.07 -18.63
C HIS A 119 -11.48 -19.84 -19.84
N HIS A 120 -10.95 -19.15 -20.83
CA HIS A 120 -10.39 -19.81 -22.02
C HIS A 120 -8.95 -20.27 -21.81
N GLU A 121 -8.37 -20.09 -20.62
CA GLU A 121 -6.92 -20.18 -20.40
C GLU A 121 -6.22 -19.58 -21.61
N ILE A 122 -6.28 -18.25 -21.80
CA ILE A 122 -5.38 -17.63 -22.78
C ILE A 122 -3.97 -17.89 -22.23
N VAL A 123 -3.44 -19.06 -22.59
CA VAL A 123 -2.16 -19.55 -22.12
C VAL A 123 -1.18 -18.51 -22.62
N PRO A 124 -0.27 -18.01 -21.79
CA PRO A 124 0.93 -17.34 -22.27
C PRO A 124 1.86 -18.35 -22.98
N GLY A 125 1.32 -19.16 -23.88
CA GLY A 125 1.97 -20.20 -24.66
C GLY A 125 2.41 -19.72 -26.04
N ASP A 126 1.85 -18.62 -26.53
CA ASP A 126 2.26 -17.97 -27.78
C ASP A 126 2.88 -16.58 -27.51
N ILE A 127 3.84 -16.54 -26.57
CA ILE A 127 4.63 -15.33 -26.27
C ILE A 127 5.43 -14.86 -27.50
N SER A 128 5.57 -15.67 -28.55
CA SER A 128 6.37 -15.33 -29.74
C SER A 128 5.78 -14.18 -30.58
N HIS A 129 4.46 -13.94 -30.52
CA HIS A 129 3.80 -12.91 -31.35
C HIS A 129 3.27 -11.70 -30.56
N TRP A 130 3.36 -11.70 -29.24
CA TRP A 130 2.93 -10.55 -28.42
C TRP A 130 4.10 -9.64 -28.08
N VAL A 131 4.12 -8.44 -28.63
CA VAL A 131 5.04 -7.38 -28.20
C VAL A 131 4.68 -6.99 -26.77
N MET A 132 5.47 -7.45 -25.80
CA MET A 132 5.29 -7.08 -24.39
C MET A 132 5.57 -5.59 -24.23
N LEU A 133 4.60 -4.86 -23.66
CA LEU A 133 4.76 -3.43 -23.45
C LEU A 133 5.91 -3.14 -22.48
N GLY A 134 6.72 -2.13 -22.76
CA GLY A 134 7.85 -1.73 -21.89
C GLY A 134 7.43 -1.43 -20.44
N ALA A 135 6.23 -0.88 -20.25
CA ALA A 135 5.64 -0.67 -18.93
C ALA A 135 5.33 -2.00 -18.20
N ALA A 136 4.71 -2.97 -18.89
CA ALA A 136 4.44 -4.29 -18.34
C ALA A 136 5.73 -5.03 -18.00
N THR A 137 6.75 -4.91 -18.85
CA THR A 137 8.10 -5.46 -18.62
C THR A 137 8.75 -4.84 -17.39
N THR A 138 8.72 -3.51 -17.27
CA THR A 138 9.26 -2.78 -16.11
C THR A 138 8.56 -3.19 -14.82
N HIS A 139 7.23 -3.33 -14.85
CA HIS A 139 6.44 -3.80 -13.72
C HIS A 139 6.85 -5.22 -13.30
N ARG A 140 6.99 -6.15 -14.25
CA ARG A 140 7.46 -7.52 -14.00
C ARG A 140 8.86 -7.55 -13.38
N ILE A 141 9.80 -6.77 -13.88
CA ILE A 141 11.16 -6.69 -13.34
C ILE A 141 11.14 -6.19 -11.90
N ARG A 142 10.40 -5.11 -11.62
CA ARG A 142 10.25 -4.55 -10.26
C ARG A 142 9.63 -5.58 -9.31
N GLN A 143 8.59 -6.29 -9.75
CA GLN A 143 7.96 -7.32 -8.95
C GLN A 143 8.90 -8.49 -8.67
N SER A 144 9.62 -8.98 -9.68
CA SER A 144 10.62 -10.05 -9.51
C SER A 144 11.77 -9.63 -8.59
N ALA A 145 12.23 -8.38 -8.70
CA ALA A 145 13.25 -7.83 -7.81
C ALA A 145 12.75 -7.76 -6.37
N LYS A 146 11.50 -7.32 -6.15
CA LYS A 146 10.85 -7.29 -4.84
C LYS A 146 10.74 -8.70 -4.25
N ASP A 147 10.24 -9.68 -5.01
CA ASP A 147 10.08 -11.06 -4.55
C ASP A 147 11.45 -11.68 -4.20
N THR A 148 12.48 -11.41 -5.00
CA THR A 148 13.85 -11.88 -4.74
C THR A 148 14.41 -11.26 -3.47
N TRP A 149 14.21 -9.95 -3.28
CA TRP A 149 14.64 -9.24 -2.10
C TRP A 149 13.92 -9.73 -0.83
N GLU A 150 12.61 -10.02 -0.90
CA GLU A 150 11.84 -10.57 0.22
C GLU A 150 12.33 -11.97 0.63
N ARG A 151 12.63 -12.84 -0.34
CA ARG A 151 13.25 -14.15 -0.06
C ARG A 151 14.62 -14.02 0.58
N SER A 152 15.42 -13.04 0.16
CA SER A 152 16.73 -12.75 0.74
C SER A 152 16.60 -12.28 2.19
N TRP A 153 15.67 -11.35 2.45
CA TRP A 153 15.30 -10.88 3.78
C TRP A 153 14.90 -12.05 4.69
N ASP A 154 14.11 -13.00 4.19
CA ASP A 154 13.70 -14.22 4.92
C ASP A 154 14.83 -15.19 5.26
N LYS A 155 15.88 -15.27 4.44
CA LYS A 155 17.03 -16.15 4.67
C LYS A 155 18.11 -15.53 5.57
N GLN A 156 18.10 -14.23 5.81
CA GLN A 156 19.20 -13.55 6.53
C GLN A 156 19.24 -13.94 8.02
N LYS A 157 20.38 -14.48 8.48
CA LYS A 157 20.57 -14.98 9.87
C LYS A 157 20.77 -13.87 10.92
N SER A 158 21.25 -12.69 10.53
CA SER A 158 21.50 -11.55 11.43
C SER A 158 20.22 -10.78 11.86
N ARG A 159 19.04 -11.35 11.63
CA ARG A 159 17.75 -10.64 11.65
C ARG A 159 17.08 -10.51 13.02
N LYS A 160 17.58 -11.16 14.08
CA LYS A 160 16.87 -11.21 15.37
C LYS A 160 16.52 -9.82 15.94
N PRO A 161 17.44 -8.83 15.97
CA PRO A 161 17.11 -7.48 16.47
C PRO A 161 16.25 -6.69 15.48
N THR A 162 16.51 -6.82 14.17
CA THR A 162 15.80 -6.04 13.14
C THR A 162 14.35 -6.54 12.94
N LYS A 163 14.07 -7.84 13.12
CA LYS A 163 12.70 -8.39 13.15
C LYS A 163 11.85 -7.81 14.28
N LYS A 164 12.44 -7.49 15.44
CA LYS A 164 11.74 -6.83 16.55
C LYS A 164 11.28 -5.42 16.18
N LEU A 165 12.01 -4.74 15.29
CA LEU A 165 11.64 -3.41 14.77
C LEU A 165 10.67 -3.52 13.60
N VAL A 166 10.93 -4.45 12.67
CA VAL A 166 10.26 -4.56 11.38
C VAL A 166 10.15 -6.03 10.98
N THR A 167 8.95 -6.59 11.06
CA THR A 167 8.69 -7.98 10.65
C THR A 167 8.97 -8.16 9.15
N ARG A 168 8.45 -7.24 8.33
CA ARG A 168 8.69 -7.12 6.88
C ARG A 168 8.70 -5.64 6.49
N PRO A 169 9.73 -5.13 5.82
CA PRO A 169 9.76 -3.72 5.43
C PRO A 169 8.63 -3.44 4.46
N SER A 170 7.72 -2.56 4.87
CA SER A 170 6.63 -2.05 4.08
C SER A 170 6.48 -0.56 4.32
N LYS A 171 5.78 0.15 3.43
CA LYS A 171 5.44 1.56 3.66
C LYS A 171 4.68 1.74 4.99
N CYS A 172 3.82 0.78 5.34
CA CYS A 172 3.07 0.77 6.60
C CYS A 172 3.99 0.72 7.83
N THR A 173 5.16 0.07 7.75
CA THR A 173 6.14 0.06 8.85
C THR A 173 6.61 1.46 9.22
N LEU A 174 6.76 2.35 8.23
CA LEU A 174 7.19 3.74 8.47
C LEU A 174 6.12 4.56 9.19
N GLN A 175 4.85 4.15 9.08
CA GLN A 175 3.73 4.85 9.71
C GLN A 175 3.87 4.92 11.24
N TYR A 176 4.41 3.86 11.87
CA TYR A 176 4.65 3.84 13.31
C TYR A 176 5.57 4.98 13.75
N TRP A 177 6.61 5.26 12.95
CA TRP A 177 7.65 6.24 13.24
C TRP A 177 7.27 7.66 12.77
N ARG A 178 6.21 7.78 11.97
CA ARG A 178 5.78 9.03 11.35
C ARG A 178 5.41 10.04 12.43
N TYR A 179 5.98 11.23 12.30
CA TYR A 179 5.81 12.38 13.19
C TYR A 179 6.41 12.26 14.59
N LEU A 180 7.16 11.20 14.92
CA LEU A 180 7.89 11.18 16.19
C LEU A 180 9.10 12.12 16.13
N HIS A 181 9.31 12.89 17.20
CA HIS A 181 10.57 13.63 17.36
C HIS A 181 11.76 12.67 17.38
N LYS A 182 12.92 13.15 16.94
CA LYS A 182 14.15 12.35 16.85
C LYS A 182 14.54 11.70 18.18
N ALA A 183 14.36 12.40 19.30
CA ALA A 183 14.67 11.86 20.63
C ALA A 183 13.73 10.70 21.01
N THR A 184 12.42 10.87 20.80
CA THR A 184 11.40 9.81 20.98
C THR A 184 11.75 8.55 20.17
N LEU A 185 12.07 8.76 18.89
CA LEU A 185 12.40 7.69 17.96
C LEU A 185 13.67 6.95 18.38
N SER A 186 14.71 7.68 18.82
CA SER A 186 15.96 7.09 19.31
C SER A 186 15.73 6.20 20.54
N ILE A 187 14.95 6.66 21.52
CA ILE A 187 14.60 5.87 22.71
C ILE A 187 13.89 4.58 22.30
N LEU A 188 12.84 4.68 21.49
CA LEU A 188 12.06 3.52 21.05
C LEU A 188 12.88 2.51 20.24
N ILE A 189 13.81 2.95 19.39
CA ILE A 189 14.72 2.07 18.66
C ILE A 189 15.63 1.32 19.64
N GLN A 190 16.23 2.01 20.61
CA GLN A 190 17.14 1.40 21.58
C GLN A 190 16.41 0.38 22.47
N VAL A 191 15.19 0.72 22.91
CA VAL A 191 14.32 -0.16 23.70
C VAL A 191 13.93 -1.40 22.90
N ARG A 192 13.45 -1.24 21.66
CA ARG A 192 13.07 -2.39 20.82
C ARG A 192 14.21 -3.29 20.41
N THR A 193 15.39 -2.72 20.17
CA THR A 193 16.58 -3.51 19.80
C THR A 193 17.29 -4.11 21.02
N GLU A 194 16.87 -3.73 22.23
CA GLU A 194 17.57 -4.02 23.48
C GLU A 194 19.06 -3.62 23.43
N ARG A 195 19.37 -2.59 22.63
CA ARG A 195 20.69 -1.93 22.55
C ARG A 195 20.63 -0.63 23.32
N ILE A 196 20.38 -0.77 24.61
CA ILE A 196 20.19 0.30 25.58
C ILE A 196 21.15 0.03 26.74
N GLY A 197 21.67 1.06 27.42
CA GLY A 197 22.65 0.96 28.51
C GLY A 197 22.18 0.26 29.80
N LEU A 198 21.38 -0.80 29.70
CA LEU A 198 20.95 -1.64 30.82
C LEU A 198 22.02 -2.70 31.16
N ALA A 199 22.02 -3.17 32.41
CA ALA A 199 23.01 -4.14 32.90
C ALA A 199 23.11 -5.39 32.02
N HIS A 200 21.98 -5.93 31.56
CA HIS A 200 21.98 -7.11 30.70
C HIS A 200 22.71 -6.85 29.36
N TYR A 201 22.47 -5.71 28.72
CA TYR A 201 23.15 -5.34 27.49
C TYR A 201 24.64 -5.08 27.71
N LEU A 202 24.99 -4.32 28.77
CA LEU A 202 26.37 -3.99 29.12
C LEU A 202 27.18 -5.23 29.47
N TRP A 203 26.58 -6.20 30.18
CA TRP A 203 27.19 -7.49 30.46
C TRP A 203 27.43 -8.29 29.17
N ARG A 204 26.44 -8.35 28.26
CA ARG A 204 26.57 -9.04 26.97
C ARG A 204 27.72 -8.51 26.10
N ILE A 205 28.09 -7.23 26.25
CA ILE A 205 29.22 -6.61 25.54
C ILE A 205 30.50 -6.53 26.38
N ASN A 206 30.59 -7.26 27.50
CA ASN A 206 31.73 -7.30 28.42
C ASN A 206 32.10 -5.92 29.01
N LYS A 207 31.13 -5.02 29.21
CA LYS A 207 31.31 -3.72 29.88
C LYS A 207 30.85 -3.72 31.33
N ARG A 208 30.23 -4.82 31.79
CA ARG A 208 29.79 -5.00 33.18
C ARG A 208 29.95 -6.46 33.58
N ASN A 209 30.28 -6.72 34.84
CA ASN A 209 30.55 -8.07 35.35
C ASN A 209 29.29 -8.91 35.62
N SER A 210 28.13 -8.27 35.81
CA SER A 210 26.87 -8.94 36.11
C SER A 210 25.67 -8.28 35.41
N PRO A 211 24.73 -9.07 34.87
CA PRO A 211 23.51 -8.56 34.26
C PRO A 211 22.38 -8.29 35.27
N TYR A 212 22.54 -8.68 36.53
CA TYR A 212 21.47 -8.69 37.53
C TYR A 212 21.33 -7.35 38.28
N TYR A 213 20.09 -7.04 38.68
CA TYR A 213 19.75 -5.92 39.56
C TYR A 213 19.67 -6.39 41.04
N PRO A 214 19.75 -5.48 42.04
CA PRO A 214 19.64 -5.86 43.45
C PRO A 214 18.34 -6.57 43.86
N CYS A 215 17.27 -6.51 43.05
CA CYS A 215 16.03 -7.25 43.35
C CYS A 215 16.16 -8.77 43.20
N GLY A 216 17.23 -9.29 42.60
CA GLY A 216 17.50 -10.73 42.52
C GLY A 216 16.57 -11.55 41.61
N LEU A 217 15.50 -10.96 41.08
CA LEU A 217 14.46 -11.67 40.31
C LEU A 217 14.88 -12.05 38.88
N SER A 218 15.60 -11.17 38.17
CA SER A 218 16.07 -11.45 36.80
C SER A 218 17.16 -10.47 36.35
N SER A 219 17.69 -10.70 35.14
CA SER A 219 18.60 -9.75 34.49
C SER A 219 17.88 -8.43 34.17
N GLN A 220 18.58 -7.30 34.26
CA GLN A 220 18.02 -5.97 33.96
C GLN A 220 17.77 -5.83 32.45
N THR A 221 16.62 -6.31 32.00
CA THR A 221 16.15 -6.22 30.61
C THR A 221 15.04 -5.18 30.45
N VAL A 222 14.70 -4.86 29.20
CA VAL A 222 13.56 -4.00 28.89
C VAL A 222 12.26 -4.58 29.43
N GLN A 223 12.06 -5.90 29.32
CA GLN A 223 10.89 -6.59 29.87
C GLN A 223 10.82 -6.43 31.38
N HIS A 224 11.94 -6.68 32.06
CA HIS A 224 11.99 -6.59 33.51
C HIS A 224 11.55 -5.19 33.98
N ILE A 225 12.06 -4.13 33.36
CA ILE A 225 11.75 -2.75 33.73
C ILE A 225 10.31 -2.36 33.38
N LEU A 226 9.86 -2.67 32.15
CA LEU A 226 8.54 -2.25 31.64
C LEU A 226 7.38 -3.05 32.25
N ILE A 227 7.62 -4.25 32.77
CA ILE A 227 6.55 -5.17 33.21
C ILE A 227 6.70 -5.61 34.67
N GLU A 228 7.88 -6.05 35.09
CA GLU A 228 8.04 -6.89 36.30
C GLU A 228 8.56 -6.13 37.53
N TYR A 229 9.44 -5.14 37.33
CA TYR A 229 10.29 -4.63 38.39
C TYR A 229 9.51 -3.78 39.42
N PRO A 230 9.42 -4.16 40.71
CA PRO A 230 8.50 -3.51 41.65
C PRO A 230 8.72 -2.01 41.88
N LEU A 231 9.96 -1.53 41.77
CA LEU A 231 10.32 -0.15 42.09
C LEU A 231 9.61 0.88 41.19
N TYR A 232 9.40 0.56 39.91
CA TYR A 232 8.81 1.49 38.93
C TYR A 232 7.30 1.31 38.76
N ARG A 233 6.61 0.82 39.79
CA ARG A 233 5.17 0.55 39.72
C ARG A 233 4.38 1.83 39.41
N GLU A 234 4.70 2.93 40.11
CA GLU A 234 4.01 4.20 39.93
C GLU A 234 4.25 4.81 38.54
N GLU A 235 5.50 4.78 38.07
CA GLU A 235 5.88 5.22 36.72
C GLU A 235 5.15 4.40 35.66
N ARG A 236 5.04 3.07 35.86
CA ARG A 236 4.28 2.21 34.95
C ARG A 236 2.80 2.54 34.96
N ASP A 237 2.21 2.79 36.12
CA ASP A 237 0.79 3.15 36.21
C ASP A 237 0.51 4.49 35.52
N ARG A 238 1.41 5.48 35.66
CA ARG A 238 1.37 6.74 34.88
C ARG A 238 1.56 6.52 33.38
N MET A 239 2.48 5.65 32.98
CA MET A 239 2.65 5.26 31.58
C MET A 239 1.35 4.68 31.03
N TRP A 240 0.76 3.69 31.71
CA TRP A 240 -0.46 3.02 31.27
C TRP A 240 -1.68 3.94 31.22
N SER A 241 -1.79 4.94 32.11
CA SER A 241 -2.91 5.88 32.08
C SER A 241 -2.89 6.81 30.85
N GLN A 242 -1.73 7.01 30.23
CA GLN A 242 -1.58 7.81 29.02
C GLN A 242 -1.89 7.05 27.73
N ILE A 243 -1.90 5.70 27.78
CA ILE A 243 -2.12 4.86 26.59
C ILE A 243 -3.63 4.70 26.38
N LYS A 244 -4.16 5.37 25.36
CA LYS A 244 -5.59 5.30 25.00
C LYS A 244 -5.86 4.13 24.06
N GLY A 245 -6.97 3.41 24.29
CA GLY A 245 -7.48 2.39 23.38
C GLY A 245 -6.71 1.07 23.37
N PHE A 246 -5.74 0.87 24.27
CA PHE A 246 -4.93 -0.34 24.34
C PHE A 246 -4.98 -0.95 25.74
N ARG A 247 -5.25 -2.26 25.82
CA ARG A 247 -5.37 -2.98 27.10
C ARG A 247 -4.00 -3.24 27.71
N ARG A 248 -3.93 -3.26 29.04
CA ARG A 248 -2.73 -3.67 29.77
C ARG A 248 -2.31 -5.08 29.31
N THR A 249 -1.04 -5.24 28.96
CA THR A 249 -0.47 -6.51 28.49
C THR A 249 0.87 -6.76 29.18
N THR A 250 1.22 -8.03 29.35
CA THR A 250 2.55 -8.48 29.76
C THR A 250 3.46 -8.75 28.57
N ASP A 251 2.92 -8.78 27.35
CA ASP A 251 3.69 -8.90 26.12
C ASP A 251 4.32 -7.56 25.74
N VAL A 252 5.63 -7.46 25.97
CA VAL A 252 6.45 -6.28 25.67
C VAL A 252 6.46 -5.96 24.17
N GLN A 253 6.44 -6.96 23.29
CA GLN A 253 6.45 -6.71 21.85
C GLN A 253 5.11 -6.14 21.38
N ALA A 254 4.00 -6.67 21.90
CA ALA A 254 2.67 -6.10 21.65
C ALA A 254 2.60 -4.64 22.12
N LEU A 255 3.08 -4.34 23.34
CA LEU A 255 3.13 -2.98 23.87
C LEU A 255 4.01 -2.05 23.02
N LEU A 256 5.21 -2.49 22.63
CA LEU A 256 6.10 -1.66 21.83
C LEU A 256 5.48 -1.37 20.47
N ASN A 257 4.81 -2.34 19.85
CA ASN A 257 4.15 -2.20 18.53
C ASN A 257 2.91 -1.32 18.51
N GLU A 258 2.33 -1.02 19.68
CA GLU A 258 1.22 -0.08 19.77
C GLU A 258 1.68 1.37 19.53
N ARG A 259 1.05 2.06 18.58
CA ARG A 259 1.44 3.43 18.21
C ARG A 259 1.02 4.42 19.29
N SER A 260 -0.16 4.23 19.89
CA SER A 260 -0.63 5.09 20.98
C SER A 260 0.28 5.01 22.23
N ALA A 261 1.02 3.92 22.39
CA ALA A 261 1.95 3.71 23.50
C ALA A 261 3.32 4.36 23.31
N ALA A 262 3.71 4.72 22.08
CA ALA A 262 5.06 5.17 21.74
C ALA A 262 5.56 6.35 22.61
N LEU A 263 4.71 7.36 22.81
CA LEU A 263 5.04 8.52 23.62
C LEU A 263 5.09 8.20 25.11
N ALA A 264 4.13 7.42 25.61
CA ALA A 264 4.07 7.04 27.02
C ALA A 264 5.31 6.23 27.43
N ILE A 265 5.71 5.26 26.59
CA ILE A 265 6.92 4.45 26.79
C ILE A 265 8.16 5.34 26.81
N SER A 266 8.26 6.29 25.88
CA SER A 266 9.42 7.20 25.83
C SER A 266 9.53 8.06 27.08
N LYS A 267 8.40 8.62 27.56
CA LYS A 267 8.34 9.39 28.82
C LYS A 267 8.72 8.55 30.03
N PHE A 268 8.21 7.32 30.11
CA PHE A 268 8.56 6.37 31.19
C PHE A 268 10.08 6.16 31.29
N TRP A 269 10.79 5.99 30.18
CA TRP A 269 12.24 5.81 30.17
C TRP A 269 13.02 7.05 30.62
N ILE A 270 12.45 8.24 30.41
CA ILE A 270 13.03 9.50 30.87
C ILE A 270 12.77 9.72 32.37
N GLU A 271 11.53 9.48 32.81
CA GLU A 271 11.11 9.64 34.22
C GLU A 271 11.90 8.71 35.15
N THR A 272 12.07 7.45 34.74
CA THR A 272 12.76 6.43 35.56
C THR A 272 14.27 6.68 35.70
N ARG A 273 14.88 7.46 34.79
CA ARG A 273 16.33 7.78 34.75
C ARG A 273 17.25 6.55 34.86
N ILE A 274 16.76 5.36 34.52
CA ILE A 274 17.52 4.10 34.68
C ILE A 274 18.77 4.10 33.78
N PRO A 275 18.64 4.40 32.47
CA PRO A 275 19.82 4.49 31.64
C PRO A 275 20.43 5.87 31.88
N GLU A 276 21.65 5.93 32.41
CA GLU A 276 22.36 7.20 32.65
C GLU A 276 22.38 8.13 31.42
N GLN A 277 22.41 7.52 30.23
CA GLN A 277 22.31 8.17 28.93
C GLN A 277 21.02 8.99 28.69
N PHE A 278 19.96 8.77 29.47
CA PHE A 278 18.71 9.52 29.36
C PHE A 278 18.55 10.62 30.42
N THR A 279 19.45 10.68 31.41
CA THR A 279 19.42 11.72 32.46
C THR A 279 19.65 13.12 31.90
N ALA A 280 20.38 13.24 30.79
CA ALA A 280 20.68 14.50 30.11
C ALA A 280 19.67 14.87 29.00
N VAL A 281 18.63 14.06 28.78
CA VAL A 281 17.64 14.33 27.73
C VAL A 281 16.68 15.40 28.23
N ASP A 282 16.60 16.51 27.51
CA ASP A 282 15.55 17.52 27.72
C ASP A 282 14.18 16.87 27.46
N PRO A 283 13.25 16.83 28.44
CA PRO A 283 11.91 16.31 28.25
C PRO A 283 11.17 16.95 27.06
N MET A 284 11.45 18.22 26.75
CA MET A 284 10.85 18.95 25.62
C MET A 284 11.38 18.47 24.25
N ALA A 285 12.52 17.79 24.21
CA ALA A 285 13.05 17.20 22.98
C ALA A 285 12.26 15.94 22.55
N THR A 286 11.49 15.34 23.46
CA THR A 286 10.58 14.23 23.14
C THR A 286 9.17 14.73 22.82
N GLY A 287 8.48 14.00 21.96
CA GLY A 287 7.15 14.36 21.50
C GLY A 287 6.87 13.88 20.08
N THR A 288 5.83 14.48 19.52
CA THR A 288 5.42 14.35 18.12
C THR A 288 5.38 15.72 17.47
N TYR A 289 5.73 15.80 16.20
CA TYR A 289 5.43 16.97 15.39
C TYR A 289 3.91 17.12 15.28
N ASN A 290 3.40 18.35 15.39
CA ASN A 290 1.97 18.61 15.26
C ASN A 290 1.48 18.21 13.86
N ASN A 291 0.44 17.36 13.81
CA ASN A 291 -0.29 17.04 12.60
C ASN A 291 -1.14 18.24 12.18
N ALA A 292 -0.64 19.08 11.27
CA ALA A 292 -1.51 20.01 10.54
C ALA A 292 -2.32 19.30 9.43
N GLU A 293 -2.12 18.00 9.19
CA GLU A 293 -2.61 17.31 7.98
C GLU A 293 -3.35 15.98 8.26
N GLU A 294 -3.93 15.78 9.46
CA GLU A 294 -4.82 14.62 9.67
C GLU A 294 -6.30 14.89 9.35
N GLN A 295 -6.65 16.06 8.78
CA GLN A 295 -8.02 16.34 8.32
C GLN A 295 -8.35 15.86 6.89
N HIS A 296 -7.39 15.32 6.12
CA HIS A 296 -7.64 14.97 4.71
C HIS A 296 -7.57 13.48 4.32
N GLU A 297 -7.20 12.56 5.23
CA GLU A 297 -7.11 11.12 4.90
C GLU A 297 -8.14 10.22 5.62
N GLN A 298 -9.13 10.78 6.33
CA GLN A 298 -10.24 10.02 6.95
C GLN A 298 -11.53 10.01 6.12
N GLY A 299 -11.42 9.96 4.79
CA GLY A 299 -12.58 9.91 3.91
C GLY A 299 -12.32 9.03 2.69
N THR A 300 -12.20 7.71 2.88
CA THR A 300 -12.49 6.62 1.91
C THR A 300 -11.98 5.29 2.45
N GLY A 301 -12.59 4.84 3.55
CA GLY A 301 -12.44 3.48 4.06
C GLY A 301 -13.81 2.86 4.18
N LEU A 302 -14.38 2.44 3.06
CA LEU A 302 -15.65 1.72 3.03
C LEU A 302 -15.49 0.42 3.83
N ARG A 303 -16.05 0.37 5.04
CA ARG A 303 -16.23 -0.85 5.82
C ARG A 303 -17.28 -1.70 5.11
N THR A 304 -16.87 -2.85 4.59
CA THR A 304 -17.78 -3.94 4.25
C THR A 304 -18.05 -4.77 5.50
N ASP A 305 -19.08 -4.40 6.25
CA ASP A 305 -19.66 -5.27 7.26
C ASP A 305 -20.34 -6.44 6.56
N THR A 306 -19.75 -7.62 6.68
CA THR A 306 -20.37 -8.90 6.30
C THR A 306 -20.98 -9.48 7.58
N THR A 307 -22.25 -9.17 7.85
CA THR A 307 -23.05 -9.89 8.83
C THR A 307 -23.71 -11.09 8.15
N ALA A 308 -23.12 -12.27 8.37
CA ALA A 308 -23.80 -13.54 8.19
C ALA A 308 -24.75 -13.75 9.38
N HIS A 309 -26.05 -13.68 9.14
CA HIS A 309 -27.03 -14.30 10.02
C HIS A 309 -27.42 -15.65 9.43
N ALA A 310 -27.04 -16.70 10.14
CA ALA A 310 -27.67 -17.99 10.07
C ALA A 310 -28.96 -17.92 10.90
N GLU A 311 -30.09 -18.18 10.25
CA GLU A 311 -31.25 -18.93 10.74
C GLU A 311 -32.08 -19.34 9.52
#